data_AF-A0A353RV32-F1
#
_entry.id   AF-A0A353RV32-F1
#
_cell.length_a   1.000
_cell.length_b   1.000
_cell.length_c   1.000
_cell.angle_alpha   90.00
_cell.angle_beta   90.00
_cell.angle_gamma   90.00
#
_symmetry.space_group_name_H-M   'P 1'
#
loop_
_entity.id
_entity.type
_entity.pdbx_description
1 polymer ?
#
loop_
_entity_poly.entity_id
_entity_poly.type
_entity_poly.pdbx_seq_one_letter_code
_entity_poly.pdbx_strand_id
1 'polypeptide(L)'
;MRKELFIMVAAVAFIMFVQGKMNRMRVENAPGVIITANPEQRLLLTREGFRHGDVSISLLAEFSLDAMVLSKQRYYFGRDAELAPYDLALGWGPMSNPEVIKDIRISQGNRWYTYRYKIPPPIPHREISYHSSNMHLVAATKEVAEEIKNVRWGDIIHMEGYLINITGDDGWYWN
;
A
#
# COMPACT_ATOMS: atom_id res chain seq x y z
N MET A 1 3.04 -12.51 -34.40
CA MET A 1 2.07 -11.81 -33.51
C MET A 1 2.82 -10.78 -32.69
N ARG A 2 2.55 -9.48 -32.91
CA ARG A 2 3.16 -8.39 -32.14
C ARG A 2 2.57 -8.44 -30.73
N LYS A 3 3.38 -8.71 -29.70
CA LYS A 3 2.95 -8.72 -28.30
C LYS A 3 2.78 -7.26 -27.88
N GLU A 4 1.58 -6.71 -28.02
CA GLU A 4 1.30 -5.34 -27.62
C GLU A 4 1.29 -5.24 -26.09
N LEU A 5 2.01 -4.26 -25.57
CA LEU A 5 2.19 -4.00 -24.15
C LEU A 5 1.22 -2.90 -23.72
N PHE A 6 0.42 -3.16 -22.70
CA PHE A 6 -0.52 -2.17 -22.15
C PHE A 6 0.01 -1.61 -20.82
N ILE A 7 -0.24 -0.32 -20.54
CA ILE A 7 0.22 0.40 -19.35
C ILE A 7 -0.94 1.19 -18.75
N MET A 8 -1.18 1.04 -17.45
CA MET A 8 -2.12 1.86 -16.69
C MET A 8 -1.49 2.38 -15.39
N VAL A 9 -1.91 3.58 -14.99
CA VAL A 9 -1.68 4.15 -13.65
C VAL A 9 -2.87 3.75 -12.79
N ALA A 10 -2.62 3.23 -11.60
CA ALA A 10 -3.68 3.02 -10.62
C ALA A 10 -3.90 4.31 -9.83
N ALA A 11 -5.16 4.68 -9.63
CA ALA A 11 -5.54 6.02 -9.17
C ALA A 11 -5.71 6.16 -7.65
N VAL A 12 -5.54 5.08 -6.87
CA VAL A 12 -5.79 5.12 -5.43
C VAL A 12 -4.49 4.97 -4.67
N ALA A 13 -4.16 6.02 -3.91
CA ALA A 13 -3.09 6.04 -2.95
C ALA A 13 -3.63 6.59 -1.62
N PHE A 14 -3.16 6.03 -0.50
CA PHE A 14 -3.55 6.47 0.84
C PHE A 14 -2.31 6.67 1.70
N ILE A 15 -2.36 7.65 2.60
CA ILE A 15 -1.39 7.77 3.69
C ILE A 15 -1.93 6.99 4.90
N MET A 16 -1.15 5.99 5.29
CA MET A 16 -1.49 5.04 6.34
C MET A 16 -0.50 5.18 7.49
N PHE A 17 -1.01 5.56 8.65
CA PHE A 17 -0.28 5.51 9.91
C PHE A 17 -0.40 4.10 10.50
N VAL A 18 0.63 3.29 10.33
CA VAL A 18 0.62 1.88 10.75
C VAL A 18 0.87 1.80 12.24
N GLN A 19 -0.09 1.24 12.97
CA GLN A 19 -0.02 1.04 14.42
C GLN A 19 0.14 -0.44 14.76
N GLY A 20 0.80 -0.73 15.89
CA GLY A 20 0.93 -2.10 16.38
C GLY A 20 1.95 -2.94 15.62
N LYS A 21 1.87 -4.27 15.75
CA LYS A 21 2.78 -5.22 15.07
C LYS A 21 2.22 -5.57 13.70
N MET A 22 3.02 -5.41 12.65
CA MET A 22 2.70 -5.90 11.32
C MET A 22 3.03 -7.39 11.27
N ASN A 23 2.01 -8.24 11.19
CA ASN A 23 2.21 -9.68 11.04
C ASN A 23 2.54 -10.01 9.59
N ARG A 24 3.54 -10.85 9.37
CA ARG A 24 4.02 -11.23 8.04
C ARG A 24 4.11 -12.75 7.91
N MET A 25 3.51 -13.27 6.85
CA MET A 25 3.67 -14.63 6.37
C MET A 25 4.26 -14.59 4.95
N ARG A 26 5.33 -15.33 4.68
CA ARG A 26 5.90 -15.40 3.32
C ARG A 26 5.06 -16.35 2.47
N VAL A 27 4.84 -16.04 1.19
CA VAL A 27 4.13 -16.95 0.26
C VAL A 27 4.83 -18.29 0.09
N GLU A 28 6.16 -18.36 0.25
CA GLU A 28 6.89 -19.64 0.33
C GLU A 28 6.32 -20.58 1.42
N ASN A 29 5.70 -20.00 2.46
CA ASN A 29 5.07 -20.71 3.58
C ASN A 29 3.54 -20.77 3.47
N ALA A 30 2.94 -20.27 2.37
CA ALA A 30 1.50 -20.15 2.18
C ALA A 30 1.07 -20.44 0.73
N PRO A 31 1.37 -21.64 0.19
CA PRO A 31 1.02 -21.97 -1.20
C PRO A 31 -0.51 -21.95 -1.39
N GLY A 32 -0.99 -21.08 -2.28
CA GLY A 32 -2.39 -21.03 -2.70
C GLY A 32 -3.32 -20.17 -1.83
N VAL A 33 -2.80 -19.37 -0.90
CA VAL A 33 -3.65 -18.46 -0.11
C VAL A 33 -4.11 -17.28 -0.97
N ILE A 34 -5.43 -17.17 -1.15
CA ILE A 34 -6.09 -16.00 -1.74
C ILE A 34 -6.78 -15.25 -0.60
N ILE A 35 -6.47 -13.96 -0.48
CA ILE A 35 -7.03 -13.09 0.54
C ILE A 35 -8.38 -12.60 0.05
N THR A 36 -9.48 -13.14 0.57
CA THR A 36 -10.83 -12.84 0.08
C THR A 36 -11.47 -11.63 0.74
N ALA A 37 -10.97 -11.23 1.92
CA ALA A 37 -11.45 -10.05 2.62
C ALA A 37 -11.07 -8.76 1.86
N ASN A 38 -12.01 -7.81 1.83
CA ASN A 38 -11.70 -6.46 1.40
C ASN A 38 -11.11 -5.67 2.57
N PRO A 39 -10.31 -4.61 2.31
CA PRO A 39 -9.86 -3.72 3.35
C PRO A 39 -11.05 -3.12 4.11
N GLU A 40 -10.95 -3.11 5.43
CA GLU A 40 -11.96 -2.53 6.30
C GLU A 40 -11.59 -1.09 6.64
N GLN A 41 -12.54 -0.18 6.49
CA GLN A 41 -12.37 1.22 6.84
C GLN A 41 -13.54 1.68 7.69
N ARG A 42 -13.24 2.28 8.85
CA ARG A 42 -14.25 2.86 9.75
C ARG A 42 -13.94 4.33 10.02
N LEU A 43 -14.79 5.21 9.52
CA LEU A 43 -14.65 6.66 9.75
C LEU A 43 -14.70 6.98 11.24
N LEU A 44 -13.79 7.84 11.69
CA LEU A 44 -13.78 8.33 13.06
C LEU A 44 -14.82 9.45 13.24
N LEU A 45 -15.58 9.37 14.33
CA LEU A 45 -16.56 10.39 14.71
C LEU A 45 -15.89 11.72 15.09
N THR A 46 -14.72 11.65 15.73
CA THR A 46 -13.86 12.79 16.02
C THR A 46 -12.52 12.58 15.31
N ARG A 47 -12.12 13.56 14.48
CA ARG A 47 -10.83 13.55 13.78
C ARG A 47 -9.72 14.09 14.67
N GLU A 48 -9.65 13.58 15.90
CA GLU A 48 -8.58 13.97 16.80
C GLU A 48 -7.25 13.54 16.20
N GLY A 49 -6.28 14.45 16.31
CA GLY A 49 -4.97 14.32 15.72
C GLY A 49 -3.89 14.45 16.78
N PHE A 50 -2.65 14.31 16.35
CA PHE A 50 -1.49 14.54 17.20
C PHE A 50 -0.40 15.28 16.44
N ARG A 51 0.49 15.93 17.18
CA ARG A 51 1.66 16.59 16.60
C ARG A 51 2.84 15.64 16.54
N HIS A 52 3.60 15.72 15.45
CA HIS A 52 4.86 15.01 15.28
C HIS A 52 5.89 15.98 14.71
N GLY A 53 6.70 16.57 15.58
CA GLY A 53 7.64 17.65 15.19
C GLY A 53 6.90 18.89 14.69
N ASP A 54 7.17 19.27 13.44
CA ASP A 54 6.64 20.44 12.75
C ASP A 54 5.39 20.14 11.90
N VAL A 55 4.83 18.93 12.02
CA VAL A 55 3.57 18.54 11.39
C VAL A 55 2.49 18.19 12.40
N SER A 56 1.24 18.42 12.00
CA SER A 56 0.02 17.95 12.65
C SER A 56 -0.61 16.84 11.80
N ILE A 57 -0.87 15.70 12.43
CA ILE A 57 -1.46 14.51 11.83
C ILE A 57 -2.91 14.41 12.26
N SER A 58 -3.85 14.37 11.32
CA SER A 58 -5.28 14.18 11.57
C SER A 58 -5.70 12.76 11.24
N LEU A 59 -6.35 12.07 12.18
CA LEU A 59 -6.88 10.72 11.96
C LEU A 59 -8.25 10.80 11.26
N LEU A 60 -8.41 10.09 10.15
CA LEU A 60 -9.63 10.12 9.33
C LEU A 60 -10.50 8.89 9.55
N ALA A 61 -9.87 7.72 9.55
CA ALA A 61 -10.52 6.44 9.67
C ALA A 61 -9.58 5.41 10.27
N GLU A 62 -10.10 4.48 11.05
CA GLU A 62 -9.41 3.21 11.28
C GLU A 62 -9.37 2.42 9.98
N PHE A 63 -8.28 1.71 9.77
CA PHE A 63 -8.07 0.89 8.60
C PHE A 63 -7.41 -0.43 8.97
N SER A 64 -7.93 -1.53 8.42
CA SER A 64 -7.36 -2.87 8.57
C SER A 64 -7.38 -3.61 7.23
N LEU A 65 -6.35 -4.42 7.00
CA LEU A 65 -6.06 -5.04 5.72
C LEU A 65 -5.24 -6.31 5.90
N ASP A 66 -5.66 -7.37 5.22
CA ASP A 66 -4.77 -8.43 4.78
C ASP A 66 -4.44 -8.21 3.29
N ALA A 67 -3.16 -8.25 2.91
CA ALA A 67 -2.75 -8.10 1.51
C ALA A 67 -1.49 -8.89 1.18
N MET A 68 -1.37 -9.23 -0.11
CA MET A 68 -0.11 -9.60 -0.74
C MET A 68 0.65 -8.34 -1.17
N VAL A 69 1.95 -8.32 -0.91
CA VAL A 69 2.86 -7.26 -1.33
C VAL A 69 3.25 -7.48 -2.79
N LEU A 70 2.79 -6.58 -3.66
CA LEU A 70 2.99 -6.64 -5.10
C LEU A 70 4.19 -5.84 -5.58
N SER A 71 4.59 -4.83 -4.82
CA SER A 71 5.80 -4.05 -5.05
C SER A 71 6.11 -3.22 -3.81
N LYS A 72 7.36 -2.76 -3.72
CA LYS A 72 7.81 -1.85 -2.68
C LYS A 72 8.78 -0.85 -3.27
N GLN A 73 8.55 0.42 -2.98
CA GLN A 73 9.43 1.50 -3.40
C GLN A 73 9.93 2.27 -2.19
N ARG A 74 11.23 2.56 -2.17
CA ARG A 74 11.84 3.44 -1.17
C ARG A 74 12.03 4.84 -1.76
N TYR A 75 11.73 5.85 -0.96
CA TYR A 75 11.97 7.26 -1.26
C TYR A 75 13.01 7.82 -0.28
N TYR A 76 13.82 8.75 -0.78
CA TYR A 76 14.97 9.29 -0.04
C TYR A 76 14.93 10.82 0.09
N PHE A 77 14.08 11.48 -0.68
CA PHE A 77 14.07 12.93 -0.83
C PHE A 77 12.64 13.44 -0.69
N GLY A 78 12.49 14.59 -0.03
CA GLY A 78 11.20 15.21 0.25
C GLY A 78 10.72 14.96 1.67
N ARG A 79 9.96 15.92 2.19
CA ARG A 79 9.38 15.86 3.55
C ARG A 79 8.43 14.67 3.72
N ASP A 80 7.71 14.33 2.67
CA ASP A 80 6.90 13.11 2.56
C ASP A 80 7.76 11.84 2.68
N ALA A 81 9.00 11.84 2.18
CA ALA A 81 9.91 10.68 2.28
C ALA A 81 10.54 10.52 3.66
N GLU A 82 10.70 11.62 4.40
CA GLU A 82 11.12 11.59 5.79
C GLU A 82 10.02 10.96 6.68
N LEU A 83 8.76 11.28 6.41
CA LEU A 83 7.61 10.75 7.15
C LEU A 83 7.24 9.31 6.72
N ALA A 84 7.24 9.05 5.42
CA ALA A 84 6.89 7.76 4.83
C ALA A 84 7.96 7.33 3.80
N PRO A 85 9.06 6.70 4.26
CA PRO A 85 10.18 6.34 3.39
C PRO A 85 9.86 5.18 2.45
N TYR A 86 8.75 4.46 2.66
CA TYR A 86 8.34 3.33 1.83
C TYR A 86 6.90 3.44 1.39
N ASP A 87 6.67 3.13 0.11
CA ASP A 87 5.35 2.79 -0.41
C ASP A 87 5.26 1.29 -0.66
N LEU A 88 4.08 0.71 -0.44
CA LEU A 88 3.75 -0.64 -0.85
C LEU A 88 2.63 -0.62 -1.90
N ALA A 89 2.84 -1.31 -3.01
CA ALA A 89 1.72 -1.71 -3.87
C ALA A 89 1.18 -3.02 -3.30
N LEU A 90 -0.10 -3.02 -2.92
CA LEU A 90 -0.75 -4.10 -2.18
C LEU A 90 -1.91 -4.66 -2.98
N GLY A 91 -2.12 -5.98 -2.90
CA GLY A 91 -3.17 -6.69 -3.59
C GLY A 91 -3.94 -7.65 -2.68
N TRP A 92 -5.25 -7.64 -2.77
CA TRP A 92 -6.15 -8.62 -2.15
C TRP A 92 -7.00 -9.26 -3.26
N GLY A 93 -7.96 -10.13 -2.91
CA GLY A 93 -8.81 -10.83 -3.88
C GLY A 93 -8.01 -11.46 -5.03
N PRO A 94 -8.43 -11.29 -6.30
CA PRO A 94 -7.69 -11.78 -7.46
C PRO A 94 -6.24 -11.30 -7.55
N MET A 95 -5.93 -10.11 -7.03
CA MET A 95 -4.57 -9.56 -7.01
C MET A 95 -3.69 -10.15 -5.91
N SER A 96 -4.22 -11.02 -5.06
CA SER A 96 -3.42 -11.88 -4.16
C SER A 96 -3.18 -13.29 -4.73
N ASN A 97 -3.64 -13.59 -5.95
CA ASN A 97 -3.44 -14.89 -6.57
C ASN A 97 -2.09 -14.94 -7.32
N PRO A 98 -1.12 -15.79 -6.92
CA PRO A 98 0.16 -15.90 -7.62
C PRO A 98 0.04 -16.27 -9.11
N GLU A 99 -0.99 -17.03 -9.48
CA GLU A 99 -1.24 -17.42 -10.88
C GLU A 99 -1.69 -16.24 -11.75
N VAL A 100 -2.25 -15.18 -11.14
CA VAL A 100 -2.59 -13.93 -11.83
C VAL A 100 -1.38 -12.99 -11.85
N ILE A 101 -0.76 -12.79 -10.68
CA ILE A 101 0.30 -11.79 -10.50
C ILE A 101 1.56 -12.12 -11.30
N LYS A 102 1.87 -13.42 -11.53
CA LYS A 102 3.01 -13.81 -12.37
C LYS A 102 2.98 -13.21 -13.79
N ASP A 103 1.80 -12.86 -14.28
CA ASP A 103 1.58 -12.29 -15.62
C ASP A 103 1.36 -10.77 -15.61
N ILE A 104 1.42 -10.11 -14.43
CA ILE A 104 1.30 -8.66 -14.26
C ILE A 104 2.62 -8.08 -13.75
N ARG A 105 3.23 -7.19 -14.53
CA ARG A 105 4.41 -6.44 -14.10
C ARG A 105 3.98 -5.13 -13.42
N ILE A 106 4.32 -5.00 -12.15
CA ILE A 106 4.05 -3.81 -11.34
C ILE A 106 5.33 -2.99 -11.18
N SER A 107 5.21 -1.66 -11.17
CA SER A 107 6.32 -0.74 -10.95
C SER A 107 5.84 0.50 -10.21
N GLN A 108 6.62 0.98 -9.26
CA GLN A 108 6.31 2.15 -8.44
C GLN A 108 7.29 3.30 -8.70
N GLY A 109 6.83 4.54 -8.50
CA GLY A 109 7.62 5.76 -8.60
C GLY A 109 6.75 7.00 -8.45
N ASN A 110 7.35 8.12 -8.05
CA ASN A 110 6.65 9.40 -7.83
C ASN A 110 5.40 9.28 -6.94
N ARG A 111 5.38 8.37 -5.95
CA ARG A 111 4.23 8.09 -5.08
C ARG A 111 3.03 7.42 -5.79
N TRP A 112 3.26 6.80 -6.94
CA TRP A 112 2.26 6.02 -7.68
C TRP A 112 2.78 4.63 -8.03
N TYR A 113 1.87 3.75 -8.45
CA TYR A 113 2.24 2.53 -9.16
C TYR A 113 1.56 2.43 -10.52
N THR A 114 2.22 1.70 -11.40
CA THR A 114 1.73 1.30 -12.71
C THR A 114 1.76 -0.21 -12.83
N TYR A 115 0.88 -0.74 -13.67
CA TYR A 115 0.87 -2.16 -14.02
C TYR A 115 0.82 -2.35 -15.53
N ARG A 116 1.39 -3.48 -15.98
CA ARG A 116 1.48 -3.87 -17.38
C ARG A 116 1.34 -5.37 -17.54
N TYR A 117 0.67 -5.80 -18.60
CA TYR A 117 0.55 -7.21 -19.00
C TYR A 117 0.57 -7.32 -20.53
N LYS A 118 0.74 -8.55 -21.01
CA LYS A 118 0.51 -8.90 -22.42
C LYS A 118 -0.99 -9.07 -22.64
N ILE A 119 -1.46 -8.83 -23.86
CA ILE A 119 -2.84 -9.15 -24.25
C ILE A 119 -2.95 -10.64 -24.60
N PRO A 120 -4.02 -11.34 -24.16
CA PRO A 120 -5.12 -10.83 -23.33
C PRO A 120 -4.73 -10.65 -21.86
N PRO A 121 -5.39 -9.75 -21.11
CA PRO A 121 -5.09 -9.55 -19.70
C PRO A 121 -5.40 -10.82 -18.88
N PRO A 122 -4.63 -11.12 -17.82
CA PRO A 122 -4.84 -12.30 -17.00
C PRO A 122 -6.16 -12.25 -16.20
N ILE A 123 -6.64 -11.04 -15.88
CA ILE A 123 -7.94 -10.76 -15.26
C ILE A 123 -8.52 -9.45 -15.83
N PRO A 124 -9.84 -9.19 -15.76
CA PRO A 124 -10.43 -7.94 -16.22
C PRO A 124 -9.79 -6.72 -15.52
N HIS A 125 -9.59 -5.61 -16.23
CA HIS A 125 -8.89 -4.43 -15.67
C HIS A 125 -9.55 -3.87 -14.41
N ARG A 126 -10.88 -3.90 -14.33
CA ARG A 126 -11.62 -3.50 -13.13
C ARG A 126 -11.22 -4.31 -11.90
N GLU A 127 -10.90 -5.60 -12.07
CA GLU A 127 -10.52 -6.48 -10.96
C GLU A 127 -9.13 -6.11 -10.43
N ILE A 128 -8.21 -5.71 -11.32
CA ILE A 128 -6.92 -5.15 -10.92
C ILE A 128 -7.15 -3.88 -10.10
N SER A 129 -7.92 -2.94 -10.64
CA SER A 129 -8.16 -1.63 -9.99
C SER A 129 -8.92 -1.73 -8.67
N TYR A 130 -9.89 -2.65 -8.53
CA TYR A 130 -10.67 -2.80 -7.30
C TYR A 130 -9.96 -3.58 -6.21
N HIS A 131 -8.95 -4.38 -6.57
CA HIS A 131 -8.28 -5.26 -5.61
C HIS A 131 -6.81 -4.93 -5.43
N SER A 132 -6.36 -3.74 -5.82
CA SER A 132 -5.00 -3.29 -5.53
C SER A 132 -4.90 -1.78 -5.32
N SER A 133 -3.96 -1.38 -4.47
CA SER A 133 -3.78 0.03 -4.08
C SER A 133 -2.30 0.34 -3.79
N ASN A 134 -1.92 1.62 -3.91
CA ASN A 134 -0.67 2.12 -3.36
C ASN A 134 -0.90 2.58 -1.92
N MET A 135 -0.01 2.28 -0.99
CA MET A 135 -0.08 2.80 0.37
C MET A 135 1.25 3.44 0.78
N HIS A 136 1.17 4.68 1.25
CA HIS A 136 2.28 5.45 1.81
C HIS A 136 2.31 5.20 3.32
N LEU A 137 3.35 4.53 3.81
CA LEU A 137 3.35 4.05 5.19
C LEU A 137 4.14 4.98 6.10
N VAL A 138 3.44 5.61 7.05
CA VAL A 138 4.03 6.32 8.19
C VAL A 138 4.07 5.35 9.36
N ALA A 139 5.27 5.06 9.86
CA ALA A 139 5.44 4.11 10.96
C ALA A 139 5.19 4.80 12.31
N ALA A 140 4.38 4.19 13.18
CA ALA A 140 4.15 4.71 14.53
C ALA A 140 5.39 4.58 15.45
N THR A 141 6.22 3.57 15.22
CA THR A 141 7.41 3.29 16.04
C THR A 141 8.59 2.82 15.19
N LYS A 142 9.78 2.75 15.80
CA LYS A 142 10.99 2.24 15.12
C LYS A 142 10.87 0.76 14.76
N GLU A 143 10.17 -0.02 15.59
CA GLU A 143 9.91 -1.43 15.37
C GLU A 143 9.04 -1.62 14.12
N VAL A 144 7.95 -0.87 14.00
CA VAL A 144 7.08 -0.87 12.80
C VAL A 144 7.87 -0.43 11.56
N ALA A 145 8.71 0.61 11.69
CA ALA A 145 9.55 1.07 10.59
C ALA A 145 10.50 -0.03 10.09
N GLU A 146 11.07 -0.82 11.00
CA GLU A 146 11.94 -1.93 10.65
C GLU A 146 11.16 -3.11 10.03
N GLU A 147 9.95 -3.38 10.50
CA GLU A 147 9.06 -4.38 9.87
C GLU A 147 8.72 -3.98 8.43
N ILE A 148 8.28 -2.73 8.21
CA ILE A 148 8.00 -2.16 6.87
C ILE A 148 9.26 -2.27 6.00
N LYS A 149 10.43 -1.90 6.53
CA LYS A 149 11.71 -2.01 5.83
C LYS A 149 12.06 -3.44 5.42
N ASN A 150 11.62 -4.45 6.15
CA ASN A 150 11.91 -5.85 5.85
C ASN A 150 10.86 -6.55 4.97
N VAL A 151 9.73 -5.91 4.68
CA VAL A 151 8.72 -6.41 3.72
C VAL A 151 9.33 -6.56 2.32
N ARG A 152 8.95 -7.64 1.64
CA ARG A 152 9.37 -8.04 0.30
C ARG A 152 8.16 -8.37 -0.57
N TRP A 153 8.40 -8.38 -1.88
CA TRP A 153 7.44 -8.90 -2.85
C TRP A 153 6.99 -10.32 -2.49
N GLY A 154 5.68 -10.58 -2.60
CA GLY A 154 5.08 -11.86 -2.27
C GLY A 154 4.93 -12.11 -0.77
N ASP A 155 5.22 -11.17 0.12
CA ASP A 155 4.80 -11.30 1.52
C ASP A 155 3.28 -11.13 1.62
N ILE A 156 2.62 -11.97 2.42
CA ILE A 156 1.27 -11.71 2.93
C ILE A 156 1.43 -10.98 4.25
N ILE A 157 0.82 -9.81 4.35
CA ILE A 157 0.89 -8.96 5.53
C ILE A 157 -0.51 -8.68 6.06
N HIS A 158 -0.59 -8.57 7.38
CA HIS A 158 -1.71 -7.96 8.08
C HIS A 158 -1.26 -6.58 8.57
N MET A 159 -2.05 -5.55 8.28
CA MET A 159 -1.76 -4.17 8.64
C MET A 159 -2.97 -3.49 9.24
N GLU A 160 -2.76 -2.86 10.40
CA GLU A 160 -3.76 -2.05 11.09
C GLU A 160 -3.21 -0.65 11.36
N GLY A 161 -4.12 0.31 11.42
CA GLY A 161 -3.74 1.69 11.72
C GLY A 161 -4.83 2.67 11.34
N TYR A 162 -4.38 3.84 10.91
CA TYR A 162 -5.29 4.93 10.54
C TYR A 162 -4.97 5.48 9.16
N LEU A 163 -6.02 5.79 8.40
CA LEU A 163 -5.92 6.75 7.30
C LEU A 163 -5.73 8.14 7.90
N ILE A 164 -4.73 8.87 7.40
CA ILE A 164 -4.36 10.16 7.97
C ILE A 164 -4.22 11.25 6.90
N ASN A 165 -4.37 12.50 7.35
CA ASN A 165 -3.87 13.68 6.64
C ASN A 165 -2.73 14.30 7.44
N ILE A 166 -1.80 14.94 6.75
CA ILE A 166 -0.66 15.62 7.39
C ILE A 166 -0.62 17.07 6.93
N THR A 167 -0.48 17.98 7.90
CA THR A 167 -0.36 19.43 7.69
C THR A 167 0.93 19.92 8.35
N GLY A 168 1.76 20.67 7.63
CA GLY A 168 2.93 21.35 8.18
C GLY A 168 2.56 22.73 8.71
N ASP A 169 3.33 23.22 9.69
CA ASP A 169 3.15 24.57 10.26
C ASP A 169 3.36 25.70 9.21
N ASP A 170 4.05 25.39 8.11
CA ASP A 170 4.29 26.23 6.94
C ASP A 170 3.18 26.17 5.88
N GLY A 171 2.09 25.44 6.15
CA GLY A 171 0.99 25.22 5.21
C GLY A 171 1.22 24.08 4.22
N TRP A 172 2.33 23.33 4.34
CA TRP A 172 2.50 22.09 3.59
C TRP A 172 1.36 21.10 3.90
N TYR A 173 0.89 20.36 2.90
CA TYR A 173 -0.22 19.43 3.06
C TYR A 173 0.01 18.15 2.28
N TRP A 174 -0.33 17.01 2.87
CA TRP A 174 -0.28 15.71 2.23
C TRP A 174 -1.47 14.83 2.65
N ASN A 175 -2.12 14.22 1.66
CA ASN A 175 -3.32 13.38 1.77
C ASN A 175 -3.24 12.13 0.88
#